data_AF-A0A9P1MSK6-F1
#
_entry.id   AF-A0A9P1MSK6-F1
#
_cell.length_a   1.000
_cell.length_b   1.000
_cell.length_c   1.000
_cell.angle_alpha   90.00
_cell.angle_beta   90.00
_cell.angle_gamma   90.00
#
_symmetry.space_group_name_H-M   'P 1'
#
loop_
_entity.id
_entity.type
_entity.pdbx_description
1 polymer ?
#
loop_
_entity_poly.entity_id
_entity_poly.type
_entity_poly.pdbx_seq_one_letter_code
_entity_poly.pdbx_strand_id
1 'polypeptide(L)'
;MMVFSHGRIRHMPRQSVLDLDVIGHLHDKEMSSPHSSLGSGPSSSTSSMNTSPNSRKYYNTTLLKNIKMSGQLITSEDVYKLRREMQADFRMQKTSDDSQRCLKESLEVLSELRGELSYQSEPKSEDFPFFVSEYQALVCWIYSEIRFAPYMGELNRHFNNLKNEHRIILSSLRLHSIEHLLALLRFSNICLEYGFYCDEEALDWCREAVLTNEKQKRSSSSISIRCTSSLSSSSNPSTSSSFSPTMDDILQRREEQYRRDIERDLRVNVIEIQVALQEKLERFPLQRPTLEKLV
;
A
#
# COMPACT_ATOMS: atom_id res chain seq x y z
N MET A 1 26.85 3.94 22.66
CA MET A 1 25.86 5.03 22.80
C MET A 1 25.88 5.80 21.48
N MET A 2 25.00 5.46 20.54
CA MET A 2 25.00 6.09 19.20
C MET A 2 24.15 7.37 19.25
N VAL A 3 24.81 8.50 19.05
CA VAL A 3 24.21 9.83 18.99
C VAL A 3 23.78 10.07 17.54
N PHE A 4 22.47 10.12 17.29
CA PHE A 4 21.94 10.48 15.98
C PHE A 4 21.99 12.01 15.83
N SER A 5 22.87 12.47 14.93
CA SER A 5 23.00 13.85 14.53
C SER A 5 21.71 14.35 13.88
N HIS A 6 21.07 15.35 14.48
CA HIS A 6 19.91 16.04 13.94
C HIS A 6 20.33 16.95 12.79
N GLY A 7 20.36 16.41 11.58
CA GLY A 7 20.45 17.17 10.33
C GLY A 7 19.08 17.72 9.95
N ARG A 8 18.96 19.05 9.86
CA ARG A 8 17.75 19.78 9.46
C ARG A 8 17.36 19.46 8.01
N ILE A 9 16.62 18.38 7.79
CA ILE A 9 15.83 18.18 6.56
C ILE A 9 14.47 18.80 6.85
N ARG A 10 14.06 19.80 6.05
CA ARG A 10 12.73 20.39 6.13
C ARG A 10 11.71 19.28 5.82
N HIS A 11 11.08 18.72 6.85
CA HIS A 11 9.99 17.78 6.71
C HIS A 11 8.80 18.50 6.07
N MET A 12 8.54 18.23 4.78
CA MET A 12 7.19 18.32 4.25
C MET A 12 6.30 17.37 5.07
N PRO A 13 5.02 17.69 5.33
CA PRO A 13 4.13 16.80 6.04
C PRO A 13 4.00 15.50 5.24
N ARG A 14 4.74 14.46 5.66
CA ARG A 14 4.73 13.13 5.04
C ARG A 14 3.37 12.51 5.34
N GLN A 15 2.70 11.98 4.33
CA GLN A 15 1.57 11.08 4.56
C GLN A 15 2.12 9.83 5.26
N SER A 16 1.56 9.47 6.42
CA SER A 16 1.92 8.20 7.06
C SER A 16 1.66 7.06 6.09
N VAL A 17 2.45 5.99 6.16
CA VAL A 17 2.17 4.73 5.43
C VAL A 17 0.73 4.27 5.68
N LEU A 18 0.18 4.61 6.86
CA LEU A 18 -1.18 4.30 7.30
C LEU A 18 -2.24 5.33 6.86
N ASP A 19 -1.84 6.54 6.43
CA ASP A 19 -2.77 7.59 6.00
C ASP A 19 -3.21 7.43 4.53
N LEU A 20 -2.53 6.55 3.78
CA LEU A 20 -2.89 6.21 2.40
C LEU A 20 -4.19 5.37 2.31
N ASP A 21 -4.69 4.85 3.43
CA ASP A 21 -5.93 4.08 3.51
C ASP A 21 -7.19 4.94 3.31
N VAL A 22 -7.11 6.26 3.58
CA VAL A 22 -8.25 7.17 3.49
C VAL A 22 -8.63 7.45 2.03
N ILE A 23 -7.66 7.42 1.12
CA ILE A 23 -7.88 7.82 -0.27
C ILE A 23 -8.57 6.71 -1.09
N GLY A 24 -8.28 5.44 -0.78
CA GLY A 24 -8.97 4.30 -1.40
C GLY A 24 -10.45 4.21 -1.02
N HIS A 25 -10.79 4.42 0.26
CA HIS A 25 -12.19 4.34 0.71
C HIS A 25 -13.07 5.54 0.33
N LEU A 26 -12.49 6.71 0.05
CA LEU A 26 -13.24 7.85 -0.49
C LEU A 26 -13.69 7.60 -1.93
N HIS A 27 -12.98 6.75 -2.67
CA HIS A 27 -13.32 6.41 -4.04
C HIS A 27 -14.64 5.64 -4.14
N ASP A 28 -14.92 4.74 -3.18
CA ASP A 28 -16.15 3.91 -3.22
C ASP A 28 -17.35 4.56 -2.52
N LYS A 29 -17.14 5.40 -1.50
CA LYS A 29 -18.25 6.10 -0.84
C LYS A 29 -18.93 7.15 -1.73
N GLU A 30 -18.22 7.69 -2.74
CA GLU A 30 -18.80 8.57 -3.75
C GLU A 30 -19.38 7.81 -4.95
N MET A 31 -19.05 6.52 -5.14
CA MET A 31 -19.59 5.68 -6.22
C MET A 31 -20.99 5.11 -5.93
N SER A 32 -21.48 5.19 -4.68
CA SER A 32 -22.88 4.93 -4.34
C SER A 32 -23.69 6.23 -4.25
N SER A 33 -24.63 6.40 -5.18
CA SER A 33 -25.53 7.56 -5.40
C SER A 33 -26.09 8.27 -4.15
N PRO A 34 -26.38 9.60 -4.20
CA PRO A 34 -26.87 10.37 -3.06
C PRO A 34 -28.39 10.32 -2.97
N HIS A 35 -28.94 9.49 -2.07
CA HIS A 35 -30.27 9.73 -1.52
C HIS A 35 -30.27 9.52 -0.01
N SER A 36 -30.44 10.64 0.69
CA SER A 36 -30.66 10.76 2.12
C SER A 36 -31.86 9.93 2.58
N SER A 37 -31.72 9.24 3.71
CA SER A 37 -32.80 9.14 4.71
C SER A 37 -32.21 8.77 6.06
N LEU A 38 -32.45 9.66 7.03
CA LEU A 38 -32.40 9.38 8.44
C LEU A 38 -33.29 8.16 8.72
N GLY A 39 -32.68 7.04 9.06
CA GLY A 39 -33.36 5.82 9.45
C GLY A 39 -32.63 5.21 10.62
N SER A 40 -33.18 5.40 11.82
CA SER A 40 -32.74 4.81 13.07
C SER A 40 -32.65 3.28 12.95
N GLY A 41 -31.44 2.74 13.00
CA GLY A 41 -31.15 1.30 13.08
C GLY A 41 -30.71 0.89 14.49
N PRO A 42 -30.93 -0.37 14.88
CA PRO A 42 -31.05 -0.76 16.28
C PRO A 42 -29.70 -0.85 17.00
N SER A 43 -29.74 -0.50 18.28
CA SER A 43 -28.70 -0.70 19.28
C SER A 43 -28.15 -2.12 19.24
N SER A 44 -27.02 -2.31 18.58
CA SER A 44 -26.22 -3.52 18.69
C SER A 44 -25.28 -3.30 19.86
N SER A 45 -25.62 -3.95 20.97
CA SER A 45 -24.89 -3.99 22.23
C SER A 45 -23.45 -4.43 22.01
N THR A 46 -22.54 -3.47 21.89
CA THR A 46 -21.11 -3.69 22.19
C THR A 46 -21.01 -3.98 23.68
N SER A 47 -21.11 -5.26 24.02
CA SER A 47 -20.70 -5.78 25.31
C SER A 47 -19.20 -5.59 25.41
N SER A 48 -18.80 -4.47 26.00
CA SER A 48 -17.45 -4.23 26.49
C SER A 48 -17.16 -5.19 27.63
N MET A 49 -16.94 -6.46 27.31
CA MET A 49 -16.38 -7.39 28.26
C MET A 49 -14.91 -7.02 28.45
N ASN A 50 -14.59 -6.60 29.67
CA ASN A 50 -13.26 -6.60 30.27
C ASN A 50 -12.67 -8.02 30.13
N THR A 51 -12.12 -8.33 28.97
CA THR A 51 -11.42 -9.57 28.69
C THR A 51 -9.95 -9.35 29.00
N SER A 52 -9.42 -10.21 29.87
CA SER A 52 -8.01 -10.28 30.24
C SER A 52 -7.11 -10.27 28.99
N PRO A 53 -5.90 -9.69 29.02
CA PRO A 53 -4.96 -9.74 27.90
C PRO A 53 -4.67 -11.16 27.40
N ASN A 54 -4.80 -12.18 28.26
CA ASN A 54 -4.69 -13.60 27.86
C ASN A 54 -5.90 -14.13 27.07
N SER A 55 -7.06 -13.48 27.13
CA SER A 55 -8.26 -13.83 26.37
C SER A 55 -8.26 -13.26 24.95
N ARG A 56 -7.55 -12.16 24.70
CA ARG A 56 -7.42 -11.55 23.36
C ARG A 56 -6.43 -12.29 22.47
N LYS A 57 -5.42 -12.93 23.08
CA LYS A 57 -4.47 -13.87 22.45
C LYS A 57 -5.16 -14.93 21.57
N TYR A 58 -6.38 -15.30 21.92
CA TYR A 58 -7.17 -16.27 21.18
C TYR A 58 -8.04 -15.63 20.11
N TYR A 59 -8.46 -14.37 20.24
CA TYR A 59 -9.53 -13.84 19.41
C TYR A 59 -9.15 -13.71 17.93
N ASN A 60 -7.98 -13.15 17.60
CA ASN A 60 -7.60 -12.86 16.21
C ASN A 60 -7.24 -14.13 15.42
N THR A 61 -6.51 -15.06 16.04
CA THR A 61 -6.21 -16.37 15.44
C THR A 61 -7.43 -17.29 15.44
N THR A 62 -8.30 -17.22 16.45
CA THR A 62 -9.58 -17.94 16.47
C THR A 62 -10.57 -17.37 15.46
N LEU A 63 -10.57 -16.06 15.19
CA LEU A 63 -11.42 -15.44 14.16
C LEU A 63 -11.04 -15.97 12.77
N LEU A 64 -9.75 -15.93 12.43
CA LEU A 64 -9.24 -16.52 11.19
C LEU A 64 -9.53 -18.02 11.10
N LYS A 65 -9.30 -18.76 12.19
CA LYS A 65 -9.62 -20.19 12.24
C LYS A 65 -11.12 -20.46 12.11
N ASN A 66 -11.98 -19.64 12.69
CA ASN A 66 -13.43 -19.80 12.61
C ASN A 66 -13.95 -19.53 11.19
N ILE A 67 -13.41 -18.51 10.51
CA ILE A 67 -13.73 -18.22 9.10
C ILE A 67 -13.25 -19.38 8.21
N LYS A 68 -12.04 -19.89 8.43
CA LYS A 68 -11.53 -21.07 7.71
C LYS A 68 -12.37 -22.32 7.96
N MET A 69 -12.77 -22.55 9.22
CA MET A 69 -13.58 -23.71 9.62
C MET A 69 -15.03 -23.63 9.13
N SER A 70 -15.56 -22.43 8.87
CA SER A 70 -16.88 -22.25 8.25
C SER A 70 -16.87 -22.52 6.74
N GLY A 71 -15.69 -22.75 6.14
CA GLY A 71 -15.52 -22.98 4.70
C GLY A 71 -15.69 -21.71 3.86
N GLN A 72 -15.72 -20.54 4.50
CA GLN A 72 -15.82 -19.25 3.81
C GLN A 72 -14.42 -18.73 3.44
N LEU A 73 -14.34 -18.03 2.30
CA LEU A 73 -13.14 -17.30 1.93
C LEU A 73 -12.98 -16.08 2.83
N ILE A 74 -11.75 -15.77 3.22
CA ILE A 74 -11.43 -14.56 3.97
C ILE A 74 -11.54 -13.37 3.02
N THR A 75 -12.39 -12.40 3.36
CA THR A 75 -12.65 -11.21 2.55
C THR A 75 -11.72 -10.05 2.90
N SER A 76 -11.65 -9.02 2.05
CA SER A 76 -10.90 -7.79 2.35
C SER A 76 -11.37 -7.12 3.66
N GLU A 77 -12.67 -7.11 3.92
CA GLU A 77 -13.29 -6.55 5.13
C GLU A 77 -12.87 -7.31 6.40
N ASP A 78 -12.69 -8.63 6.31
CA ASP A 78 -12.19 -9.44 7.43
C ASP A 78 -10.74 -9.05 7.76
N VAL A 79 -9.89 -8.87 6.75
CA VAL A 79 -8.50 -8.43 6.92
C VAL A 79 -8.45 -7.00 7.48
N TYR A 80 -9.32 -6.11 7.00
CA TYR A 80 -9.45 -4.76 7.52
C TYR A 80 -9.79 -4.75 9.02
N LYS A 81 -10.85 -5.45 9.43
CA LYS A 81 -11.26 -5.54 10.85
C LYS A 81 -10.15 -6.12 11.71
N LEU A 82 -9.56 -7.22 11.26
CA LEU A 82 -8.45 -7.90 11.93
C LEU A 82 -7.27 -6.93 12.15
N ARG A 83 -6.86 -6.20 11.10
CA ARG A 83 -5.80 -5.19 11.19
C ARG A 83 -6.13 -4.10 12.22
N ARG A 84 -7.36 -3.60 12.22
CA ARG A 84 -7.80 -2.55 13.17
C ARG A 84 -7.78 -3.04 14.61
N GLU A 85 -8.23 -4.26 14.86
CA GLU A 85 -8.23 -4.89 16.18
C GLU A 85 -6.79 -5.14 16.67
N MET A 86 -5.91 -5.68 15.82
CA MET A 86 -4.51 -5.90 16.15
C MET A 86 -3.77 -4.59 16.47
N GLN A 87 -4.02 -3.53 15.69
CA GLN A 87 -3.48 -2.20 15.97
C GLN A 87 -3.99 -1.63 17.30
N ALA A 88 -5.28 -1.82 17.60
CA ALA A 88 -5.85 -1.39 18.87
C ALA A 88 -5.26 -2.16 20.05
N ASP A 89 -5.11 -3.48 19.92
CA ASP A 89 -4.50 -4.33 20.93
C ASP A 89 -3.04 -3.97 21.19
N PHE A 90 -2.26 -3.70 20.14
CA PHE A 90 -0.88 -3.25 20.28
C PHE A 90 -0.79 -1.93 21.07
N ARG A 91 -1.65 -0.94 20.76
CA ARG A 91 -1.69 0.36 21.46
C ARG A 91 -2.06 0.26 22.93
N MET A 92 -2.77 -0.80 23.32
CA MET A 92 -3.18 -1.04 24.71
C MET A 92 -2.08 -1.70 25.55
N GLN A 93 -1.00 -2.18 24.92
CA GLN A 93 0.09 -2.83 25.65
C GLN A 93 0.88 -1.82 26.47
N LYS A 94 1.12 -2.16 27.74
CA LYS A 94 1.84 -1.30 28.69
C LYS A 94 3.29 -1.71 28.89
N THR A 95 3.63 -2.94 28.48
CA THR A 95 4.96 -3.52 28.68
C THR A 95 5.62 -3.84 27.34
N SER A 96 6.95 -3.81 27.34
CA SER A 96 7.77 -4.21 26.21
C SER A 96 7.51 -5.67 25.81
N ASP A 97 7.35 -6.56 26.80
CA ASP A 97 7.16 -7.99 26.58
C ASP A 97 5.79 -8.32 25.97
N ASP A 98 4.73 -7.59 26.38
CA ASP A 98 3.41 -7.78 25.80
C ASP A 98 3.33 -7.20 24.38
N SER A 99 4.01 -6.07 24.14
CA SER A 99 4.17 -5.50 22.79
C SER A 99 4.91 -6.46 21.87
N GLN A 100 5.97 -7.11 22.38
CA GLN A 100 6.71 -8.14 21.65
C GLN A 100 5.82 -9.31 21.28
N ARG A 101 5.03 -9.80 22.25
CA ARG A 101 4.12 -10.91 22.05
C ARG A 101 3.09 -10.56 20.97
N CYS A 102 2.50 -9.37 21.04
CA CYS A 102 1.54 -8.88 20.05
C CYS A 102 2.13 -8.84 18.63
N LEU A 103 3.37 -8.36 18.46
CA LEU A 103 4.03 -8.35 17.15
C LEU A 103 4.36 -9.75 16.64
N LYS A 104 4.75 -10.69 17.52
CA LYS A 104 4.97 -12.10 17.13
C LYS A 104 3.69 -12.76 16.66
N GLU A 105 2.60 -12.59 17.41
CA GLU A 105 1.27 -13.07 17.01
C GLU A 105 0.81 -12.44 15.69
N SER A 106 1.16 -11.17 15.48
CA SER A 106 0.85 -10.48 14.22
C SER A 106 1.60 -11.06 13.02
N LEU A 107 2.84 -11.48 13.20
CA LEU A 107 3.62 -12.16 12.15
C LEU A 107 3.06 -13.57 11.84
N GLU A 108 2.52 -14.27 12.84
CA GLU A 108 1.85 -15.56 12.62
C GLU A 108 0.59 -15.39 11.77
N VAL A 109 -0.25 -14.41 12.14
CA VAL A 109 -1.43 -14.01 11.36
C VAL A 109 -1.05 -13.62 9.93
N LEU A 110 0.02 -12.86 9.76
CA LEU A 110 0.51 -12.46 8.45
C LEU A 110 0.88 -13.67 7.59
N SER A 111 1.57 -14.67 8.16
CA SER A 111 1.91 -15.90 7.46
C SER A 111 0.68 -16.71 7.05
N GLU A 112 -0.39 -16.67 7.84
CA GLU A 112 -1.65 -17.31 7.48
C GLU A 112 -2.34 -16.61 6.30
N LEU A 113 -2.42 -15.28 6.34
CA LEU A 113 -3.03 -14.47 5.27
C LEU A 113 -2.25 -14.56 3.96
N ARG A 114 -0.93 -14.72 4.03
CA ARG A 114 -0.10 -15.00 2.85
C ARG A 114 -0.52 -16.27 2.12
N GLY A 115 -0.91 -17.31 2.86
CA GLY A 115 -1.46 -18.55 2.29
C GLY A 115 -2.75 -18.30 1.52
N GLU A 116 -3.64 -17.48 2.08
CA GLU A 116 -4.89 -17.08 1.44
C GLU A 116 -4.66 -16.26 0.18
N LEU A 117 -3.71 -15.32 0.20
CA LEU A 117 -3.36 -14.50 -0.96
C LEU A 117 -2.87 -15.36 -2.13
N SER A 118 -2.17 -16.45 -1.84
CA SER A 118 -1.74 -17.42 -2.86
C SER A 118 -2.91 -18.26 -3.39
N TYR A 119 -3.84 -18.64 -2.52
CA TYR A 119 -5.04 -19.43 -2.85
C TYR A 119 -6.07 -18.63 -3.66
N GLN A 120 -6.26 -17.35 -3.34
CA GLN A 120 -7.22 -16.45 -3.98
C GLN A 120 -6.70 -15.79 -5.27
N SER A 121 -5.51 -16.18 -5.75
CA SER A 121 -4.79 -15.54 -6.86
C SER A 121 -5.49 -15.55 -8.24
N GLU A 122 -6.78 -15.91 -8.31
CA GLU A 122 -7.59 -15.59 -9.49
C GLU A 122 -8.10 -14.13 -9.40
N PRO A 123 -7.60 -13.21 -10.25
CA PRO A 123 -7.99 -11.80 -10.27
C PRO A 123 -9.42 -11.55 -10.81
N LYS A 124 -10.30 -12.55 -10.75
CA LYS A 124 -11.68 -12.48 -11.23
C LYS A 124 -12.65 -11.88 -10.21
N SER A 125 -12.24 -11.77 -8.95
CA SER A 125 -13.02 -11.11 -7.90
C SER A 125 -12.66 -9.62 -7.84
N GLU A 126 -13.66 -8.75 -7.89
CA GLU A 126 -13.48 -7.30 -7.65
C GLU A 126 -12.92 -7.01 -6.25
N ASP A 127 -13.08 -7.92 -5.29
CA ASP A 127 -12.57 -7.79 -3.91
C ASP A 127 -11.06 -8.06 -3.78
N PHE A 128 -10.46 -8.77 -4.75
CA PHE A 128 -9.08 -9.25 -4.63
C PHE A 128 -8.05 -8.11 -4.49
N PRO A 129 -8.10 -7.01 -5.27
CA PRO A 129 -7.18 -5.89 -5.08
C PRO A 129 -7.32 -5.20 -3.71
N PHE A 130 -8.55 -5.17 -3.15
CA PHE A 130 -8.79 -4.65 -1.79
C PHE A 130 -8.20 -5.56 -0.74
N PHE A 131 -8.34 -6.87 -0.89
CA PHE A 131 -7.69 -7.85 -0.02
C PHE A 131 -6.16 -7.65 -0.02
N VAL A 132 -5.55 -7.52 -1.20
CA VAL A 132 -4.09 -7.28 -1.32
C VAL A 132 -3.69 -5.95 -0.67
N SER A 133 -4.51 -4.90 -0.82
CA SER A 133 -4.27 -3.60 -0.18
C SER A 133 -4.31 -3.69 1.36
N GLU A 134 -5.30 -4.39 1.92
CA GLU A 134 -5.43 -4.59 3.37
C GLU A 134 -4.31 -5.46 3.93
N TYR A 135 -3.94 -6.52 3.20
CA TYR A 135 -2.76 -7.33 3.51
C TYR A 135 -1.49 -6.45 3.54
N GLN A 136 -1.30 -5.60 2.54
CA GLN A 136 -0.16 -4.70 2.51
C GLN A 136 -0.17 -3.69 3.66
N ALA A 137 -1.33 -3.12 3.99
CA ALA A 137 -1.46 -2.20 5.13
C ALA A 137 -1.04 -2.89 6.44
N LEU A 138 -1.42 -4.16 6.62
CA LEU A 138 -1.01 -4.98 7.75
C LEU A 138 0.51 -5.23 7.75
N VAL A 139 1.09 -5.63 6.62
CA VAL A 139 2.55 -5.78 6.44
C VAL A 139 3.27 -4.49 6.86
N CYS A 140 2.90 -3.36 6.25
CA CYS A 140 3.53 -2.08 6.50
C CYS A 140 3.47 -1.70 7.98
N TRP A 141 2.29 -1.82 8.61
CA TRP A 141 2.16 -1.55 10.04
C TRP A 141 3.08 -2.42 10.89
N ILE A 142 3.07 -3.75 10.70
CA ILE A 142 3.90 -4.67 11.49
C ILE A 142 5.38 -4.29 11.38
N TYR A 143 5.88 -4.04 10.17
CA TYR A 143 7.29 -3.73 9.94
C TYR A 143 7.68 -2.30 10.37
N SER A 144 6.76 -1.35 10.40
CA SER A 144 6.98 -0.03 11.02
C SER A 144 7.11 -0.12 12.54
N GLU A 145 6.34 -0.98 13.21
CA GLU A 145 6.43 -1.17 14.66
C GLU A 145 7.66 -1.99 15.08
N ILE A 146 7.95 -3.08 14.36
CA ILE A 146 9.09 -3.96 14.65
C ILE A 146 10.43 -3.20 14.60
N ARG A 147 10.56 -2.13 13.81
CA ARG A 147 11.83 -1.37 13.75
C ARG A 147 12.20 -0.74 15.08
N PHE A 148 11.21 -0.43 15.91
CA PHE A 148 11.39 0.19 17.22
C PHE A 148 11.48 -0.83 18.35
N ALA A 149 11.17 -2.11 18.06
CA ALA A 149 11.22 -3.18 19.03
C ALA A 149 12.68 -3.56 19.34
N PRO A 150 13.22 -3.24 20.54
CA PRO A 150 14.64 -3.46 20.87
C PRO A 150 15.05 -4.94 20.91
N TYR A 151 14.08 -5.85 20.82
CA TYR A 151 14.20 -7.28 21.05
C TYR A 151 13.97 -8.13 19.79
N MET A 152 13.58 -7.56 18.64
CA MET A 152 13.34 -8.35 17.41
C MET A 152 14.59 -8.56 16.55
N GLY A 153 15.74 -8.00 16.94
CA GLY A 153 17.02 -8.25 16.26
C GLY A 153 17.14 -7.55 14.89
N GLU A 154 18.21 -7.89 14.18
CA GLU A 154 18.76 -7.20 13.00
C GLU A 154 17.72 -6.58 12.04
N LEU A 155 17.67 -5.25 12.00
CA LEU A 155 16.82 -4.48 11.09
C LEU A 155 17.02 -4.87 9.61
N ASN A 156 18.23 -5.32 9.25
CA ASN A 156 18.52 -5.86 7.92
C ASN A 156 17.68 -7.11 7.60
N ARG A 157 17.54 -8.03 8.57
CA ARG A 157 16.70 -9.22 8.41
C ARG A 157 15.22 -8.83 8.28
N HIS A 158 14.75 -7.88 9.07
CA HIS A 158 13.37 -7.38 8.95
C HIS A 158 13.11 -6.74 7.60
N PHE A 159 14.04 -5.91 7.11
CA PHE A 159 13.92 -5.32 5.78
C PHE A 159 13.87 -6.39 4.68
N ASN A 160 14.70 -7.42 4.77
CA ASN A 160 14.65 -8.54 3.82
C ASN A 160 13.32 -9.30 3.86
N ASN A 161 12.76 -9.54 5.05
CA ASN A 161 11.44 -10.16 5.18
C ASN A 161 10.33 -9.26 4.62
N LEU A 162 10.38 -7.96 4.90
CA LEU A 162 9.48 -6.96 4.33
C LEU A 162 9.51 -6.96 2.80
N LYS A 163 10.70 -7.02 2.20
CA LYS A 163 10.88 -7.17 0.75
C LYS A 163 10.26 -8.47 0.23
N ASN A 164 10.47 -9.58 0.93
CA ASN A 164 9.87 -10.86 0.55
C ASN A 164 8.34 -10.77 0.50
N GLU A 165 7.71 -10.13 1.48
CA GLU A 165 6.27 -9.90 1.48
C GLU A 165 5.82 -9.00 0.32
N HIS A 166 6.57 -7.92 0.05
CA HIS A 166 6.27 -7.04 -1.07
C HIS A 166 6.45 -7.69 -2.44
N ARG A 167 7.38 -8.64 -2.63
CA ARG A 167 7.45 -9.41 -3.89
C ARG A 167 6.14 -10.13 -4.19
N ILE A 168 5.53 -10.73 -3.16
CA ILE A 168 4.28 -11.47 -3.31
C ILE A 168 3.13 -10.51 -3.63
N ILE A 169 3.04 -9.40 -2.90
CA ILE A 169 2.05 -8.35 -3.12
C ILE A 169 2.12 -7.84 -4.56
N LEU A 170 3.31 -7.41 -5.00
CA LEU A 170 3.51 -6.86 -6.34
C LEU A 170 3.23 -7.89 -7.43
N SER A 171 3.59 -9.16 -7.22
CA SER A 171 3.29 -10.23 -8.17
C SER A 171 1.80 -10.58 -8.30
N SER A 172 1.01 -10.22 -7.28
CA SER A 172 -0.44 -10.48 -7.26
C SER A 172 -1.25 -9.36 -7.93
N LEU A 173 -0.64 -8.19 -8.15
CA LEU A 173 -1.29 -7.03 -8.73
C LEU A 173 -0.98 -6.91 -10.22
N ARG A 174 -1.93 -6.37 -10.98
CA ARG A 174 -1.72 -6.09 -12.41
C ARG A 174 -0.68 -4.99 -12.56
N LEU A 175 0.37 -5.26 -13.34
CA LEU A 175 1.41 -4.27 -13.64
C LEU A 175 0.82 -2.96 -14.15
N HIS A 176 1.27 -1.85 -13.58
CA HIS A 176 0.81 -0.47 -13.88
C HIS A 176 -0.65 -0.17 -13.55
N SER A 177 -1.37 -1.05 -12.85
CA SER A 177 -2.64 -0.67 -12.24
C SER A 177 -2.42 0.37 -11.13
N ILE A 178 -3.48 1.06 -10.72
CA ILE A 178 -3.38 2.03 -9.62
C ILE A 178 -2.97 1.33 -8.33
N GLU A 179 -3.48 0.14 -8.09
CA GLU A 179 -3.19 -0.67 -6.92
C GLU A 179 -1.71 -1.06 -6.89
N HIS A 180 -1.14 -1.44 -8.04
CA HIS A 180 0.29 -1.73 -8.15
C HIS A 180 1.15 -0.47 -7.86
N LEU A 181 0.75 0.70 -8.35
CA LEU A 181 1.46 1.96 -8.07
C LEU A 181 1.33 2.39 -6.60
N LEU A 182 0.16 2.23 -6.01
CA LEU A 182 -0.07 2.45 -4.58
C LEU A 182 0.75 1.50 -3.74
N ALA A 183 0.86 0.24 -4.16
CA ALA A 183 1.68 -0.74 -3.46
C ALA A 183 3.15 -0.35 -3.46
N LEU A 184 3.67 0.15 -4.58
CA LEU A 184 5.03 0.67 -4.65
C LEU A 184 5.20 1.98 -3.88
N LEU A 185 4.19 2.85 -3.83
CA LEU A 185 4.24 4.06 -3.01
C LEU A 185 4.33 3.71 -1.52
N ARG A 186 3.49 2.79 -1.03
CA ARG A 186 3.54 2.28 0.35
C ARG A 186 4.90 1.65 0.67
N PHE A 187 5.41 0.82 -0.24
CA PHE A 187 6.74 0.21 -0.11
C PHE A 187 7.85 1.27 -0.06
N SER A 188 7.78 2.30 -0.90
CA SER A 188 8.79 3.36 -0.92
C SER A 188 8.76 4.20 0.37
N ASN A 189 7.58 4.45 0.94
CA ASN A 189 7.45 5.13 2.23
C ASN A 189 8.10 4.33 3.37
N ILE A 190 7.89 3.01 3.42
CA ILE A 190 8.54 2.17 4.44
C ILE A 190 10.05 2.02 4.18
N CYS A 191 10.51 2.07 2.92
CA CYS A 191 11.93 2.16 2.60
C CYS A 191 12.56 3.42 3.24
N LEU A 192 11.90 4.57 3.18
CA LEU A 192 12.37 5.78 3.86
C LEU A 192 12.45 5.61 5.39
N GLU A 193 11.58 4.80 5.99
CA GLU A 193 11.65 4.48 7.42
C GLU A 193 12.82 3.55 7.77
N TYR A 194 13.13 2.58 6.91
CA TYR A 194 14.26 1.68 7.09
C TYR A 194 15.60 2.34 6.71
N GLY A 195 15.57 3.39 5.89
CA GLY A 195 16.70 4.28 5.59
C GLY A 195 17.95 3.51 5.20
N PHE A 196 18.93 3.46 6.13
CA PHE A 196 20.22 2.79 5.96
C PHE A 196 20.12 1.32 5.48
N TYR A 197 19.03 0.61 5.77
CA TYR A 197 18.89 -0.79 5.37
C TYR A 197 18.39 -0.98 3.94
N CYS A 198 17.93 0.09 3.28
CA CYS A 198 17.58 0.02 1.87
C CYS A 198 18.77 -0.39 1.01
N ASP A 199 18.46 -1.10 -0.07
CA ASP A 199 19.41 -1.57 -1.06
C ASP A 199 18.96 -1.22 -2.48
N GLU A 200 19.86 -1.48 -3.45
CA GLU A 200 19.63 -1.18 -4.87
C GLU A 200 18.39 -1.90 -5.40
N GLU A 201 18.12 -3.14 -4.95
CA GLU A 201 16.93 -3.89 -5.38
C GLU A 201 15.64 -3.14 -5.02
N ALA A 202 15.51 -2.64 -3.78
CA ALA A 202 14.34 -1.88 -3.36
C ALA A 202 14.19 -0.57 -4.16
N LEU A 203 15.31 0.11 -4.44
CA LEU A 203 15.33 1.33 -5.23
C LEU A 203 14.89 1.07 -6.68
N ASP A 204 15.36 -0.02 -7.27
CA ASP A 204 15.05 -0.39 -8.65
C ASP A 204 13.56 -0.68 -8.85
N TRP A 205 12.89 -1.34 -7.89
CA TRP A 205 11.43 -1.55 -7.96
C TRP A 205 10.66 -0.22 -8.04
N CYS A 206 11.02 0.75 -7.20
CA CYS A 206 10.38 2.06 -7.19
C CYS A 206 10.71 2.86 -8.47
N ARG A 207 11.95 2.77 -8.96
CA ARG A 207 12.41 3.45 -10.18
C ARG A 207 11.74 2.91 -11.43
N GLU A 208 11.60 1.59 -11.56
CA GLU A 208 10.99 0.94 -12.73
C GLU A 208 9.54 1.38 -12.94
N ALA A 209 8.78 1.57 -11.85
CA ALA A 209 7.42 2.07 -11.93
C ALA A 209 7.33 3.52 -12.42
N VAL A 210 8.27 4.38 -12.03
CA VAL A 210 8.34 5.75 -12.55
C VAL A 210 8.68 5.73 -14.05
N LEU A 211 9.70 4.97 -14.45
CA LEU A 211 10.19 4.93 -15.83
C LEU A 211 9.19 4.32 -16.81
N THR A 212 8.51 3.24 -16.42
CA THR A 212 7.58 2.54 -17.31
C THR A 212 6.31 3.34 -17.56
N ASN A 213 5.86 4.12 -16.57
CA ASN A 213 4.76 5.07 -16.76
C ASN A 213 5.12 6.21 -17.74
N GLU A 214 6.37 6.71 -17.72
CA GLU A 214 6.81 7.72 -18.68
C GLU A 214 6.80 7.20 -20.12
N LYS A 215 7.18 5.92 -20.31
CA LYS A 215 7.10 5.26 -21.61
C LYS A 215 5.66 5.11 -22.08
N GLN A 216 4.74 4.68 -21.22
CA GLN A 216 3.31 4.61 -21.55
C GLN A 216 2.73 5.98 -21.93
N LYS A 217 3.10 7.06 -21.22
CA LYS A 217 2.65 8.42 -21.59
C LYS A 217 3.14 8.86 -22.96
N ARG A 218 4.36 8.51 -23.35
CA ARG A 218 4.89 8.77 -24.71
C ARG A 218 4.17 7.93 -25.77
N SER A 219 3.84 6.67 -25.47
CA SER A 219 3.08 5.81 -26.37
C SER A 219 1.62 6.27 -26.53
N SER A 220 0.97 6.71 -25.46
CA SER A 220 -0.43 7.19 -25.50
C SER A 220 -0.56 8.58 -26.12
N SER A 221 0.44 9.46 -25.95
CA SER A 221 0.49 10.75 -26.65
C SER A 221 0.80 10.63 -28.15
N SER A 222 1.25 9.45 -28.60
CA SER A 222 1.42 9.12 -30.03
C SER A 222 0.10 8.76 -30.72
N ILE A 223 -0.97 8.50 -29.95
CA ILE A 223 -2.34 8.27 -30.46
C ILE A 223 -3.15 9.57 -30.26
N SER A 224 -2.59 10.71 -30.68
CA SER A 224 -3.44 11.80 -31.17
C SER A 224 -3.68 11.53 -32.65
N ILE A 225 -4.50 10.53 -32.94
CA ILE A 225 -5.00 10.32 -34.29
C ILE A 225 -5.85 11.55 -34.59
N ARG A 226 -5.32 12.35 -35.51
CA ARG A 226 -6.09 13.23 -36.39
C ARG A 226 -7.40 12.54 -36.77
N CYS A 227 -8.51 12.95 -36.18
CA CYS A 227 -9.81 12.82 -36.82
C CYS A 227 -9.88 13.87 -37.94
N THR A 228 -9.05 13.68 -38.97
CA THR A 228 -9.25 14.27 -40.29
C THR A 228 -9.87 13.20 -41.16
N SER A 229 -11.19 13.17 -41.24
CA SER A 229 -11.91 12.45 -42.29
C SER A 229 -12.97 13.37 -42.87
N SER A 230 -12.51 14.13 -43.86
CA SER A 230 -13.14 14.35 -45.17
C SER A 230 -14.67 14.50 -45.23
N LEU A 231 -15.04 15.73 -45.61
CA LEU A 231 -16.31 16.16 -46.16
C LEU A 231 -16.83 15.27 -47.29
N SER A 232 -18.10 14.87 -47.19
CA SER A 232 -19.05 14.94 -48.32
C SER A 232 -20.50 14.85 -47.82
N SER A 233 -21.18 16.01 -47.85
CA SER A 233 -22.61 16.27 -48.16
C SER A 233 -23.66 15.58 -47.27
N SER A 234 -24.59 16.22 -46.56
CA SER A 234 -25.24 17.53 -46.67
C SER A 234 -26.13 17.77 -45.43
N SER A 235 -26.49 19.03 -45.18
CA SER A 235 -27.62 19.52 -44.35
C SER A 235 -27.32 20.05 -42.94
N ASN A 236 -27.50 21.38 -42.83
CA ASN A 236 -27.87 22.21 -41.68
C ASN A 236 -26.80 22.59 -40.61
N PRO A 237 -26.47 23.90 -40.52
CA PRO A 237 -25.66 24.46 -39.45
C PRO A 237 -26.56 25.04 -38.35
N SER A 238 -26.83 24.27 -37.30
CA SER A 238 -27.38 24.83 -36.06
C SER A 238 -27.37 23.79 -34.95
N THR A 239 -26.29 23.74 -34.17
CA THR A 239 -26.30 23.56 -32.72
C THR A 239 -24.86 23.61 -32.24
N SER A 240 -24.56 24.57 -31.38
CA SER A 240 -23.38 24.58 -30.54
C SER A 240 -23.29 23.26 -29.79
N SER A 241 -22.41 22.35 -30.22
CA SER A 241 -22.08 21.15 -29.48
C SER A 241 -21.28 21.56 -28.24
N SER A 242 -21.99 21.98 -27.21
CA SER A 242 -21.49 21.98 -25.85
C SER A 242 -21.19 20.52 -25.52
N PHE A 243 -19.94 20.08 -25.72
CA PHE A 243 -19.43 18.82 -25.20
C PHE A 243 -19.50 18.89 -23.68
N SER A 244 -20.64 18.49 -23.10
CA SER A 244 -20.72 18.19 -21.68
C SER A 244 -19.94 16.89 -21.49
N PRO A 245 -18.89 16.85 -20.65
CA PRO A 245 -18.20 15.61 -20.34
C PRO A 245 -19.20 14.61 -19.75
N THR A 246 -19.10 13.37 -20.19
CA THR A 246 -19.88 12.25 -19.62
C THR A 246 -19.40 11.94 -18.20
N MET A 247 -20.20 11.21 -17.41
CA MET A 247 -19.76 10.77 -16.08
C MET A 247 -18.48 9.92 -16.16
N ASP A 248 -18.34 9.11 -17.22
CA ASP A 248 -17.15 8.30 -17.47
C ASP A 248 -15.92 9.18 -17.74
N ASP A 249 -16.07 10.29 -18.48
CA ASP A 249 -14.98 11.26 -18.69
C ASP A 249 -14.53 11.91 -17.37
N ILE A 250 -15.46 12.15 -16.44
CA ILE A 250 -15.15 12.73 -15.12
C ILE A 250 -14.39 11.71 -14.26
N LEU A 251 -14.86 10.46 -14.22
CA LEU A 251 -14.22 9.38 -13.47
C LEU A 251 -12.81 9.12 -13.99
N GLN A 252 -12.64 9.00 -15.31
CA GLN A 252 -11.33 8.79 -15.92
C GLN A 252 -10.36 9.94 -15.63
N ARG A 253 -10.82 11.20 -15.65
CA ARG A 253 -9.98 12.35 -15.28
C ARG A 253 -9.56 12.33 -13.82
N ARG A 254 -10.44 11.92 -12.90
CA ARG A 254 -10.12 11.78 -11.47
C ARG A 254 -9.09 10.68 -11.26
N GLU A 255 -9.29 9.54 -11.90
CA GLU A 255 -8.36 8.41 -11.87
C GLU A 255 -6.97 8.80 -12.39
N GLU A 256 -6.89 9.50 -13.52
CA GLU A 256 -5.63 9.98 -14.09
C GLU A 256 -4.96 11.05 -13.21
N GLN A 257 -5.75 11.91 -12.55
CA GLN A 257 -5.21 12.86 -11.58
C GLN A 257 -4.61 12.11 -10.37
N TYR A 258 -5.34 11.13 -9.83
CA TYR A 258 -4.88 10.34 -8.70
C TYR A 258 -3.60 9.55 -9.03
N ARG A 259 -3.55 8.93 -10.21
CA ARG A 259 -2.34 8.29 -10.74
C ARG A 259 -1.15 9.24 -10.81
N ARG A 260 -1.36 10.47 -11.31
CA ARG A 260 -0.30 11.50 -11.37
C ARG A 260 0.19 11.92 -9.99
N ASP A 261 -0.69 11.94 -8.99
CA ASP A 261 -0.33 12.28 -7.63
C ASP A 261 0.53 11.18 -6.99
N ILE A 262 0.13 9.91 -7.16
CA ILE A 262 0.94 8.75 -6.73
C ILE A 262 2.32 8.77 -7.38
N GLU A 263 2.39 9.00 -8.70
CA GLU A 263 3.67 9.06 -9.41
C GLU A 263 4.57 10.20 -8.92
N ARG A 264 4.00 11.36 -8.58
CA ARG A 264 4.77 12.49 -8.07
C ARG A 264 5.41 12.13 -6.74
N ASP A 265 4.64 11.54 -5.84
CA ASP A 265 5.12 11.18 -4.50
C ASP A 265 6.15 10.05 -4.59
N LEU A 266 5.93 9.07 -5.48
CA LEU A 266 6.90 8.01 -5.74
C LEU A 266 8.23 8.55 -6.29
N ARG A 267 8.21 9.55 -7.18
CA ARG A 267 9.43 10.21 -7.68
C ARG A 267 10.22 10.87 -6.55
N VAL A 268 9.52 11.56 -5.65
CA VAL A 268 10.15 12.18 -4.47
C VAL A 268 10.81 11.11 -3.61
N ASN A 269 10.11 10.02 -3.32
CA ASN A 269 10.64 8.92 -2.52
C ASN A 269 11.85 8.24 -3.18
N VAL A 270 11.83 8.01 -4.50
CA VAL A 270 12.97 7.45 -5.25
C VAL A 270 14.22 8.31 -5.08
N ILE A 271 14.09 9.64 -5.18
CA ILE A 271 15.21 10.56 -4.99
C ILE A 271 15.74 10.47 -3.55
N GLU A 272 14.85 10.48 -2.55
CA GLU A 272 15.24 10.38 -1.14
C GLU A 272 15.93 9.05 -0.81
N ILE A 273 15.41 7.92 -1.30
CA ILE A 273 16.03 6.59 -1.14
C ILE A 273 17.41 6.57 -1.79
N GLN A 274 17.54 7.11 -3.01
CA GLN A 274 18.81 7.15 -3.74
C GLN A 274 19.87 7.96 -2.99
N VAL A 275 19.52 9.13 -2.45
CA VAL A 275 20.44 9.95 -1.64
C VAL A 275 20.87 9.18 -0.39
N ALA A 276 19.93 8.55 0.34
CA ALA A 276 20.25 7.76 1.52
C ALA A 276 21.21 6.59 1.21
N LEU A 277 21.05 5.95 0.06
CA LEU A 277 21.90 4.85 -0.40
C LEU A 277 23.30 5.34 -0.77
N GLN A 278 23.42 6.50 -1.41
CA GLN A 278 24.71 7.13 -1.70
C GLN A 278 25.46 7.50 -0.42
N GLU A 279 24.79 8.13 0.55
CA GLU A 279 25.39 8.46 1.84
C GLU A 279 25.91 7.21 2.59
N LYS A 280 25.18 6.09 2.49
CA LYS A 280 25.62 4.80 3.05
C LYS A 280 26.90 4.30 2.38
N LEU A 281 26.98 4.35 1.05
CA LEU A 281 28.16 3.91 0.30
C LEU A 281 29.38 4.77 0.57
N GLU A 282 29.19 6.07 0.79
CA GLU A 282 30.28 6.98 1.18
C GLU A 282 30.80 6.72 2.59
N ARG A 283 29.90 6.43 3.55
CA ARG A 283 30.29 6.11 4.94
C ARG A 283 30.91 4.72 5.10
N PHE A 284 30.56 3.77 4.22
CA PHE A 284 31.00 2.38 4.31
C PHE A 284 31.52 1.86 2.94
N PRO A 285 32.68 2.35 2.46
CA PRO A 285 33.18 2.04 1.12
C PRO A 285 33.54 0.56 0.90
N LEU A 286 33.74 -0.21 1.97
CA LEU A 286 34.03 -1.65 1.94
C LEU A 286 32.81 -2.53 1.58
N GLN A 287 31.60 -1.96 1.50
CA GLN A 287 30.40 -2.68 1.05
C GLN A 287 30.05 -2.44 -0.43
N ARG A 288 30.93 -1.81 -1.22
CA ARG A 288 30.71 -1.71 -2.67
C ARG A 288 30.69 -3.14 -3.25
N PRO A 289 29.59 -3.60 -3.88
CA PRO A 289 29.67 -4.78 -4.70
C PRO A 289 30.71 -4.50 -5.79
N THR A 290 31.71 -5.36 -5.88
CA THR A 290 32.82 -5.24 -6.84
C THR A 290 32.24 -5.28 -8.25
N LEU A 291 32.02 -4.10 -8.83
CA LEU A 291 31.63 -3.88 -10.23
C LEU A 291 32.81 -4.14 -11.18
N GLU A 292 33.58 -5.18 -10.92
CA GLU A 292 34.68 -5.65 -11.77
C GLU A 292 34.45 -7.13 -12.06
N LYS A 293 33.65 -7.39 -13.11
CA LYS A 293 33.73 -8.57 -14.00
C LYS A 293 32.57 -8.52 -14.98
N LEU A 294 32.63 -7.57 -15.91
CA LEU A 294 31.96 -7.62 -17.21
C LEU A 294 32.79 -6.76 -18.18
N VAL A 295 33.96 -7.30 -18.55
CA VAL A 295 34.66 -7.02 -19.82
C VAL A 295 34.99 -8.38 -20.41
#